data_AF-A0A7L2N7F6-F1
#
_entry.id   AF-A0A7L2N7F6-F1
#
_cell.length_a   1.000
_cell.length_b   1.000
_cell.length_c   1.000
_cell.angle_alpha   90.00
_cell.angle_beta   90.00
_cell.angle_gamma   90.00
#
_symmetry.space_group_name_H-M   'P 1'
#
loop_
_entity.id
_entity.type
_entity.pdbx_description
1 polymer ?
#
loop_
_entity_poly.entity_id
_entity_poly.type
_entity_poly.pdbx_seq_one_letter_code
_entity_poly.pdbx_strand_id
1 'polypeptide(L)'
;EEPPPPEPPVEQKLPPLPPAQEEFSFLPLVHDIIKCMDKDSQDVHQVLNELKNKFQEMRKLISSMPGIGVSPEQQQQQLQNLREQVRTKNELLQKYKSLCMFEIPKE
;
A
#
# COMPACT_ATOMS: atom_id res chain seq x y z
N GLU A 1 -40.88 7.47 -14.56
CA GLU A 1 -39.43 7.70 -14.71
C GLU A 1 -38.75 6.79 -13.71
N GLU A 2 -38.07 5.76 -14.21
CA GLU A 2 -37.39 4.77 -13.38
C GLU A 2 -36.11 5.42 -12.80
N PRO A 3 -35.81 5.28 -11.49
CA PRO A 3 -34.63 5.92 -10.93
C PRO A 3 -33.36 5.32 -11.56
N PRO A 4 -32.33 6.13 -11.84
CA PRO A 4 -31.11 5.62 -12.45
C PRO A 4 -30.46 4.59 -11.51
N PRO A 5 -29.86 3.52 -12.06
CA PRO A 5 -29.20 2.51 -11.26
C PRO A 5 -28.06 3.14 -10.45
N PRO A 6 -27.79 2.63 -9.24
CA PRO A 6 -26.69 3.15 -8.42
C PRO A 6 -25.38 2.96 -9.18
N GLU A 7 -24.64 4.07 -9.37
CA GLU A 7 -23.30 4.05 -9.95
C GLU A 7 -22.41 3.04 -9.20
N PRO A 8 -21.56 2.30 -9.91
CA PRO A 8 -20.71 1.29 -9.31
C PRO A 8 -19.80 1.93 -8.24
N PRO A 9 -19.41 1.17 -7.19
CA PRO A 9 -18.50 1.68 -6.18
C PRO A 9 -17.22 2.18 -6.87
N VAL A 10 -16.88 3.44 -6.64
CA VAL A 10 -15.61 4.05 -7.03
C VAL A 10 -14.52 3.05 -6.72
N GLU A 11 -13.86 2.57 -7.77
CA GLU A 11 -12.86 1.51 -7.72
C GLU A 11 -11.81 1.88 -6.67
N GLN A 12 -11.95 1.30 -5.47
CA GLN A 12 -10.95 1.40 -4.43
C GLN A 12 -9.71 0.73 -5.01
N LYS A 13 -8.77 1.56 -5.48
CA LYS A 13 -7.46 1.16 -5.94
C LYS A 13 -6.91 0.15 -4.93
N LEU A 14 -6.95 -1.13 -5.31
CA LEU A 14 -6.37 -2.21 -4.53
C LEU A 14 -4.93 -1.78 -4.17
N PRO A 15 -4.47 -2.03 -2.93
CA PRO A 15 -3.07 -1.84 -2.63
C PRO A 15 -2.26 -2.61 -3.68
N PRO A 16 -1.20 -2.01 -4.24
CA PRO A 16 -0.36 -2.68 -5.23
C PRO A 16 0.01 -4.06 -4.70
N LEU A 17 -0.18 -5.07 -5.55
CA LEU A 17 0.26 -6.44 -5.31
C LEU A 17 1.66 -6.39 -4.67
N PRO A 18 1.94 -7.12 -3.59
CA PRO A 18 3.26 -7.10 -3.00
C PRO A 18 4.28 -7.40 -4.11
N PRO A 19 5.33 -6.57 -4.25
CA PRO A 19 6.39 -6.82 -5.22
C PRO A 19 6.87 -8.26 -5.06
N ALA A 20 7.20 -8.90 -6.18
CA ALA A 20 7.56 -10.31 -6.19
C ALA A 20 8.60 -10.54 -5.09
N GLN A 21 8.39 -11.56 -4.25
CA GLN A 21 9.25 -11.89 -3.10
C GLN A 21 10.74 -11.97 -3.48
N GLU A 22 11.01 -12.23 -4.75
CA GLU A 22 12.31 -12.21 -5.41
C GLU A 22 13.05 -10.87 -5.29
N GLU A 23 12.36 -9.72 -5.37
CA GLU A 23 12.95 -8.38 -5.21
C GLU A 23 13.48 -8.13 -3.78
N PHE A 24 13.01 -8.91 -2.81
CA PHE A 24 13.45 -8.85 -1.42
C PHE A 24 14.48 -9.91 -1.05
N SER A 25 14.82 -10.82 -1.97
CA SER A 25 15.84 -11.83 -1.72
C SER A 25 17.24 -11.21 -1.72
N PHE A 26 18.07 -11.65 -0.78
CA PHE A 26 19.49 -11.30 -0.69
C PHE A 26 20.41 -12.48 -1.04
N LEU A 27 19.85 -13.70 -1.10
CA LEU A 27 20.61 -14.92 -1.28
C LEU A 27 21.40 -14.98 -2.61
N PRO A 28 20.87 -14.51 -3.75
CA PRO A 28 21.65 -14.46 -4.99
C PRO A 28 22.93 -13.62 -4.85
N LEU A 29 22.82 -12.44 -4.23
CA LEU A 29 23.95 -11.55 -3.97
C LEU A 29 24.97 -12.17 -3.00
N VAL A 30 24.50 -12.83 -1.94
CA VAL A 30 25.38 -13.54 -0.99
C VAL A 30 26.12 -14.68 -1.69
N HIS A 31 25.43 -15.44 -2.53
CA HIS A 31 26.02 -16.50 -3.33
C HIS A 31 27.09 -15.97 -4.29
N ASP A 32 26.82 -14.85 -4.96
CA ASP A 32 27.77 -14.24 -5.89
C ASP A 32 29.01 -13.71 -5.18
N ILE A 33 28.87 -13.15 -3.96
CA ILE A 33 30.02 -12.77 -3.12
C ILE A 33 30.89 -13.99 -2.80
N ILE A 34 30.30 -15.09 -2.35
CA ILE A 34 31.03 -16.33 -2.04
C ILE A 34 31.76 -16.83 -3.29
N LYS A 35 31.10 -16.83 -4.45
CA LYS A 35 31.69 -17.24 -5.72
C LYS A 35 32.81 -16.31 -6.20
N CYS A 36 32.71 -15.00 -5.96
CA CYS A 36 33.77 -14.04 -6.25
C CYS A 36 34.98 -14.24 -5.33
N MET A 37 34.75 -14.56 -4.05
CA MET A 37 35.81 -14.87 -3.09
C MET A 37 36.55 -16.17 -3.42
N ASP A 38 35.82 -17.24 -3.78
CA ASP A 38 36.40 -18.53 -4.19
C ASP A 38 37.31 -18.42 -5.43
N LYS A 39 37.15 -17.36 -6.23
CA LYS A 39 37.89 -17.10 -7.46
C LYS A 39 38.96 -16.01 -7.33
N ASP A 40 39.19 -15.47 -6.13
CA ASP A 40 40.03 -14.29 -5.89
C ASP A 40 39.73 -13.12 -6.86
N SER A 41 38.44 -12.94 -7.21
CA SER A 41 38.03 -11.90 -8.15
C SER A 41 38.17 -10.51 -7.52
N GLN A 42 38.62 -9.54 -8.31
CA GLN A 42 38.64 -8.13 -7.89
C GLN A 42 37.23 -7.54 -7.71
N ASP A 43 36.20 -8.18 -8.25
CA ASP A 43 34.81 -7.71 -8.20
C ASP A 43 34.14 -7.90 -6.83
N VAL A 44 34.75 -8.62 -5.89
CA VAL A 44 34.18 -8.88 -4.55
C VAL A 44 33.72 -7.60 -3.87
N HIS A 45 34.52 -6.53 -3.95
CA HIS A 45 34.19 -5.24 -3.33
C HIS A 45 32.93 -4.60 -3.96
N GLN A 46 32.74 -4.76 -5.27
CA GLN A 46 31.57 -4.24 -5.97
C GLN A 46 30.31 -4.97 -5.53
N VAL A 47 30.32 -6.31 -5.54
CA VAL A 47 29.16 -7.12 -5.14
C VAL A 47 28.83 -6.93 -3.65
N LEU A 48 29.84 -6.76 -2.79
CA LEU A 48 29.63 -6.44 -1.37
C LEU A 48 28.98 -5.05 -1.19
N ASN A 49 29.38 -4.07 -1.98
CA ASN A 49 28.79 -2.74 -1.93
C ASN A 49 27.34 -2.75 -2.45
N GLU A 50 27.04 -3.57 -3.46
CA GLU A 50 25.68 -3.79 -3.95
C GLU A 50 24.79 -4.39 -2.86
N LEU A 51 25.26 -5.43 -2.16
CA LEU A 51 24.54 -6.03 -1.03
C LEU A 51 24.26 -5.00 0.07
N LYS A 52 25.27 -4.19 0.43
CA LYS A 52 25.13 -3.11 1.42
C LYS A 52 24.07 -2.10 1.00
N ASN A 53 24.08 -1.66 -0.25
CA ASN A 53 23.10 -0.71 -0.79
C ASN A 53 21.70 -1.31 -0.76
N LYS A 54 21.54 -2.57 -1.19
CA LYS A 54 20.25 -3.27 -1.14
C LYS A 54 19.69 -3.32 0.28
N PHE A 55 20.52 -3.59 1.29
CA PHE A 55 20.10 -3.54 2.70
C PHE A 55 19.64 -2.14 3.13
N GLN A 56 20.35 -1.09 2.74
CA GLN A 56 19.98 0.27 3.10
C GLN A 56 18.66 0.69 2.46
N GLU A 57 18.47 0.40 1.18
CA GLU A 57 17.22 0.69 0.48
C GLU A 57 16.04 -0.09 1.06
N MET A 58 16.23 -1.39 1.33
CA MET A 58 15.21 -2.21 2.00
C MET A 58 14.85 -1.69 3.39
N ARG A 59 15.84 -1.25 4.18
CA ARG A 59 15.58 -0.65 5.49
C ARG A 59 14.78 0.65 5.36
N LYS A 60 15.16 1.53 4.42
CA LYS A 60 14.40 2.77 4.13
C LYS A 60 12.96 2.46 3.74
N LEU A 61 12.75 1.47 2.87
CA LEU A 61 11.42 1.03 2.44
C LEU A 61 10.58 0.58 3.64
N ILE A 62 11.11 -0.32 4.48
CA ILE A 62 10.42 -0.81 5.68
C ILE A 62 10.09 0.35 6.62
N SER A 63 11.05 1.26 6.86
CA SER A 63 10.82 2.44 7.71
C SER A 63 9.77 3.40 7.16
N SER A 64 9.61 3.47 5.84
CA SER A 64 8.57 4.28 5.19
C SER A 64 7.20 3.59 5.14
N MET A 65 7.11 2.31 5.51
CA MET A 65 5.88 1.54 5.40
C MET A 65 4.84 2.06 6.41
N PRO A 66 3.65 2.46 5.94
CA PRO A 66 2.60 2.94 6.83
C PRO A 66 2.18 1.81 7.77
N GLY A 67 1.98 2.16 9.03
CA GLY A 67 1.55 1.21 10.05
C GLY A 67 2.68 0.40 10.71
N ILE A 68 3.93 0.48 10.25
CA ILE A 68 5.05 -0.33 10.82
C ILE A 68 5.31 -0.03 12.31
N GLY A 69 4.94 1.16 12.78
CA GLY A 69 5.12 1.60 14.16
C GLY A 69 3.91 1.40 15.09
N VAL A 70 2.82 0.78 14.62
CA VAL A 70 1.60 0.56 15.41
C VAL A 70 1.31 -0.92 15.58
N SER A 71 0.64 -1.28 16.67
CA SER A 71 0.29 -2.68 16.90
C SER A 71 -0.80 -3.15 15.93
N PRO A 72 -0.90 -4.46 15.65
CA PRO A 72 -1.96 -5.01 14.82
C PRO A 72 -3.37 -4.61 15.29
N GLU A 73 -3.61 -4.60 16.61
CA GLU A 73 -4.89 -4.19 17.17
C GLU A 73 -5.19 -2.71 16.91
N GLN A 74 -4.18 -1.83 17.01
CA GLN A 74 -4.35 -0.41 16.70
C GLN A 74 -4.65 -0.19 15.21
N GLN A 75 -3.98 -0.91 14.31
CA GLN A 75 -4.27 -0.86 12.87
C GLN A 75 -5.71 -1.31 12.59
N GLN A 76 -6.15 -2.39 13.23
CA GLN A 76 -7.50 -2.92 13.09
C GLN A 76 -8.55 -1.92 13.58
N GLN A 77 -8.32 -1.28 14.72
CA GLN A 77 -9.22 -0.25 15.25
C GLN A 77 -9.31 0.96 14.32
N GLN A 78 -8.18 1.45 13.79
CA GLN A 78 -8.17 2.55 12.82
C GLN A 78 -8.97 2.20 11.56
N LEU A 79 -8.80 0.97 11.05
CA LEU A 79 -9.56 0.47 9.90
C LEU A 79 -11.07 0.43 10.17
N GLN A 80 -11.48 -0.06 11.35
CA GLN A 80 -12.88 -0.08 11.76
C GLN A 80 -13.47 1.34 11.82
N ASN A 81 -12.75 2.28 12.46
CA ASN A 81 -13.17 3.67 12.55
C ASN A 81 -13.33 4.33 11.17
N LEU A 82 -12.41 4.07 10.25
CA LEU A 82 -12.48 4.59 8.87
C LEU A 82 -13.69 4.02 8.12
N ARG A 83 -13.97 2.72 8.27
CA ARG A 83 -15.15 2.08 7.67
C ARG A 83 -16.45 2.68 8.21
N GLU A 84 -16.53 2.91 9.52
CA GLU A 84 -17.69 3.56 10.14
C GLU A 84 -17.87 4.99 9.64
N GLN A 85 -16.79 5.78 9.55
CA GLN A 85 -16.85 7.13 8.98
C GLN A 85 -17.39 7.14 7.55
N VAL A 86 -16.94 6.23 6.70
CA VAL A 86 -17.43 6.10 5.33
C VAL A 86 -18.93 5.76 5.32
N ARG A 87 -19.36 4.80 6.16
CA ARG A 87 -20.78 4.45 6.31
C ARG A 87 -21.61 5.68 6.70
N THR A 88 -21.24 6.37 7.78
CA THR A 88 -21.98 7.53 8.30
C THR A 88 -22.03 8.67 7.28
N LYS A 89 -20.92 8.94 6.58
CA LYS A 89 -20.88 9.96 5.52
C LYS A 89 -21.81 9.59 4.36
N ASN A 90 -21.83 8.33 3.94
CA ASN A 90 -22.73 7.86 2.89
C ASN A 90 -24.20 7.95 3.31
N GLU A 91 -24.54 7.55 4.54
CA GLU A 91 -25.89 7.70 5.09
C GLU A 91 -26.33 9.17 5.11
N LEU A 92 -25.44 10.07 5.51
CA LEU A 92 -25.71 11.50 5.53
C LEU A 92 -25.95 12.04 4.11
N LEU A 93 -25.09 11.68 3.15
CA LEU A 93 -25.27 12.03 1.74
C LEU A 93 -26.60 11.50 1.20
N GLN A 94 -26.96 10.26 1.53
CA GLN A 94 -28.24 9.67 1.13
C GLN A 94 -29.42 10.43 1.75
N LYS A 95 -29.35 10.79 3.03
CA LYS A 95 -30.37 11.61 3.69
C LYS A 95 -30.53 12.95 2.99
N TYR A 96 -29.43 13.64 2.64
CA TYR A 96 -29.51 14.90 1.90
C TYR A 96 -30.10 14.72 0.49
N LYS A 97 -29.78 13.64 -0.21
CA LYS A 97 -30.40 13.30 -1.51
C LYS A 97 -31.90 13.06 -1.37
N SER A 98 -32.32 12.32 -0.35
CA SER A 98 -33.73 12.00 -0.11
C SER A 98 -34.55 13.18 0.43
N LEU A 99 -33.91 14.18 1.04
CA LEU A 99 -34.61 15.29 1.68
C LEU A 99 -35.19 16.31 0.68
N CYS A 100 -34.83 16.26 -0.61
CA CYS A 100 -35.33 17.16 -1.66
C CYS A 100 -35.55 18.63 -1.20
N MET A 101 -34.62 19.21 -0.44
CA MET A 101 -34.54 20.67 -0.28
C MET A 101 -33.77 21.34 -1.45
N PHE A 102 -33.54 20.58 -2.53
CA PHE A 102 -32.91 21.00 -3.79
C PHE A 102 -33.84 20.72 -4.98
N GLU A 103 -35.15 20.94 -4.86
CA GLU A 103 -35.87 21.40 -6.05
C GLU A 103 -35.32 22.80 -6.37
N ILE A 104 -34.26 22.84 -7.18
CA ILE A 104 -33.90 24.05 -7.90
C ILE A 104 -35.14 24.37 -8.74
N PRO A 105 -35.80 25.53 -8.55
CA PRO A 105 -36.90 25.93 -9.40
C PRO A 105 -36.42 25.81 -10.84
N LYS A 106 -37.06 24.93 -11.62
CA LYS A 106 -36.80 24.88 -13.06
C LYS A 106 -37.37 26.15 -13.65
N GLU A 107 -36.49 27.11 -13.93
CA GLU A 107 -36.73 28.26 -14.79
C GLU A 107 -36.00 28.05 -16.12
#